data_AF-A0A955D5Q3-F1
#
_entry.id   AF-A0A955D5Q3-F1
#
_cell.length_a   1.000
_cell.length_b   1.000
_cell.length_c   1.000
_cell.angle_alpha   90.00
_cell.angle_beta   90.00
_cell.angle_gamma   90.00
#
_symmetry.space_group_name_H-M   'P 1'
#
loop_
_entity.id
_entity.type
_entity.pdbx_description
1 polymer ?
#
loop_
_entity_poly.entity_id
_entity_poly.type
_entity_poly.pdbx_seq_one_letter_code
_entity_poly.pdbx_strand_id
1 'polypeptide(L)'
;MNRSKQRRLEAAGWKVGSTAEFLELTPPEVAFIEMKVSLARHMRLWRVAQGLTQGEVAASVGSSQSRVAKMEAAHRDVSIDLLVRTLLALGVTRKGLAKMISARVPRSAA
;
A
#
# COMPACT_ATOMS: atom_id res chain seq x y z
N MET A 1 8.01 17.52 9.08
CA MET A 1 9.44 17.49 9.46
C MET A 1 9.81 18.80 10.16
N ASN A 2 10.68 18.77 11.17
CA ASN A 2 11.14 19.98 11.86
C ASN A 2 12.11 20.78 10.96
N ARG A 3 11.80 22.07 10.72
CA ARG A 3 12.57 22.97 9.85
C ARG A 3 13.99 23.24 10.36
N SER A 4 14.23 23.23 11.66
CA SER A 4 15.59 23.44 12.20
C SER A 4 16.52 22.27 11.90
N LYS A 5 16.00 21.04 12.03
CA LYS A 5 16.71 19.81 11.66
C LYS A 5 17.05 19.81 10.17
N GLN A 6 16.13 20.26 9.33
CA GLN A 6 16.35 20.38 7.87
C GLN A 6 17.55 21.26 7.55
N ARG A 7 17.52 22.51 8.03
CA ARG A 7 18.58 23.50 7.76
C ARG A 7 19.95 23.04 8.24
N ARG A 8 20.02 22.36 9.40
CA ARG A 8 21.27 21.80 9.93
C ARG A 8 21.85 20.71 9.03
N LEU A 9 21.00 19.85 8.48
CA LEU A 9 21.41 18.78 7.55
C LEU A 9 21.89 19.37 6.22
N GLU A 10 21.14 20.32 5.67
CA GLU A 10 21.51 21.02 4.43
C GLU A 10 22.82 21.79 4.57
N ALA A 11 23.03 22.50 5.68
CA ALA A 11 24.29 23.20 5.98
C ALA A 11 25.49 22.26 6.13
N ALA A 12 25.25 21.00 6.53
CA ALA A 12 26.27 19.95 6.59
C ALA A 12 26.45 19.20 5.26
N GLY A 13 25.86 19.68 4.16
CA GLY A 13 25.99 19.10 2.82
C GLY A 13 25.03 17.95 2.52
N TRP A 14 24.08 17.64 3.41
CA TRP A 14 23.09 16.59 3.16
C TRP A 14 21.94 17.10 2.29
N LYS A 15 21.52 16.30 1.32
CA LYS A 15 20.30 16.56 0.53
C LYS A 15 19.07 16.05 1.28
N VAL A 16 18.10 16.92 1.49
CA VAL A 16 16.78 16.58 2.04
C VAL A 16 15.77 16.61 0.89
N GLY A 17 15.01 15.54 0.72
CA GLY A 17 14.05 15.42 -0.38
C GLY A 17 12.99 14.37 -0.11
N SER A 18 12.05 14.23 -1.05
CA SER A 18 11.03 13.19 -0.99
C SER A 18 11.56 11.83 -1.47
N THR A 19 10.86 10.74 -1.13
CA THR A 19 11.18 9.40 -1.66
C THR A 19 11.08 9.36 -3.18
N ALA A 20 10.14 10.12 -3.77
CA ALA A 20 9.99 10.23 -5.21
C ALA A 20 11.22 10.89 -5.86
N GLU A 21 11.77 11.95 -5.26
CA GLU A 21 13.01 12.57 -5.73
C GLU A 21 14.21 11.64 -5.56
N PHE A 22 14.29 10.89 -4.46
CA PHE A 22 15.39 9.95 -4.22
C PHE A 22 15.40 8.78 -5.21
N LEU A 23 14.22 8.27 -5.56
CA LEU A 23 14.04 7.16 -6.49
C LEU A 23 13.82 7.62 -7.95
N GLU A 24 13.91 8.93 -8.21
CA GLU A 24 13.70 9.54 -9.53
C GLU A 24 12.37 9.14 -10.19
N LEU A 25 11.31 9.00 -9.40
CA LEU A 25 10.01 8.54 -9.86
C LEU A 25 9.24 9.64 -10.58
N THR A 26 8.69 9.30 -11.73
CA THR A 26 7.73 10.14 -12.45
C THR A 26 6.39 10.20 -11.69
N PRO A 27 5.58 11.26 -11.89
CA PRO A 27 4.26 11.35 -11.26
C PRO A 27 3.36 10.12 -11.52
N PRO A 28 3.31 9.53 -12.72
CA PRO A 28 2.57 8.29 -12.97
C PRO A 28 3.09 7.09 -12.16
N GLU A 29 4.41 6.93 -11.99
CA GLU A 29 4.99 5.83 -11.21
C GLU A 29 4.66 5.97 -9.72
N VAL A 30 4.76 7.19 -9.19
CA VAL A 30 4.33 7.49 -7.81
C VAL A 30 2.87 7.10 -7.62
N ALA A 31 1.98 7.53 -8.52
CA ALA A 31 0.57 7.20 -8.46
C ALA A 31 0.34 5.68 -8.50
N PHE A 32 0.98 4.97 -9.43
CA PHE A 32 0.88 3.52 -9.54
C PHE A 32 1.32 2.78 -8.26
N ILE A 33 2.45 3.20 -7.67
CA ILE A 33 2.96 2.63 -6.42
C ILE A 33 2.00 2.91 -5.26
N GLU A 34 1.53 4.16 -5.13
CA GLU A 34 0.58 4.55 -4.08
C GLU A 34 -0.74 3.75 -4.20
N MET A 35 -1.23 3.53 -5.42
CA MET A 35 -2.41 2.70 -5.67
C MET A 35 -2.22 1.27 -5.17
N LYS A 36 -1.10 0.62 -5.52
CA LYS A 36 -0.79 -0.74 -5.08
C LYS A 36 -0.70 -0.84 -3.56
N VAL A 37 0.02 0.09 -2.93
CA VAL A 37 0.17 0.14 -1.47
C VAL A 37 -1.17 0.37 -0.79
N SER A 38 -2.02 1.24 -1.35
CA SER A 38 -3.34 1.50 -0.78
C SER A 38 -4.25 0.27 -0.85
N LEU A 39 -4.30 -0.41 -1.98
CA LEU A 39 -5.09 -1.65 -2.14
C LEU A 39 -4.64 -2.74 -1.14
N ALA A 40 -3.33 -2.97 -1.03
CA ALA A 40 -2.75 -3.92 -0.08
C ALA A 40 -3.10 -3.59 1.38
N ARG A 41 -2.95 -2.31 1.76
CA ARG A 41 -3.27 -1.84 3.12
C ARG A 41 -4.75 -2.01 3.43
N HIS A 42 -5.63 -1.63 2.50
CA HIS A 42 -7.06 -1.76 2.69
C HIS A 42 -7.53 -3.22 2.73
N MET A 43 -6.88 -4.13 1.99
CA MET A 43 -7.12 -5.56 2.12
C MET A 43 -6.84 -6.05 3.54
N ARG A 44 -5.69 -5.66 4.13
CA ARG A 44 -5.35 -5.98 5.51
C ARG A 44 -6.36 -5.40 6.50
N LEU A 45 -6.74 -4.13 6.33
CA LEU A 45 -7.71 -3.46 7.20
C LEU A 45 -9.09 -4.14 7.13
N TRP A 46 -9.53 -4.51 5.92
CA TRP A 46 -10.76 -5.26 5.71
C TRP A 46 -10.70 -6.59 6.45
N ARG A 47 -9.62 -7.37 6.26
CA ARG A 47 -9.45 -8.67 6.93
C ARG A 47 -9.53 -8.54 8.45
N VAL A 48 -8.77 -7.60 9.02
CA VAL A 48 -8.74 -7.37 10.47
C VAL A 48 -10.11 -6.94 10.99
N ALA A 49 -10.84 -6.08 10.25
CA ALA A 49 -12.19 -5.67 10.62
C ALA A 49 -13.21 -6.82 10.60
N GLN A 50 -12.97 -7.86 9.79
CA GLN A 50 -13.77 -9.09 9.79
C GLN A 50 -13.32 -10.12 10.84
N GLY A 51 -12.25 -9.86 11.61
CA GLY A 51 -11.72 -10.80 12.59
C GLY A 51 -11.05 -12.04 11.99
N LEU A 52 -10.70 -12.01 10.69
CA LEU A 52 -10.16 -13.16 9.97
C LEU A 52 -8.64 -13.22 10.04
N THR A 53 -8.10 -14.43 10.07
CA THR A 53 -6.69 -14.74 9.83
C THR A 53 -6.35 -14.68 8.34
N GLN A 54 -5.06 -14.60 8.01
CA GLN A 54 -4.61 -14.66 6.62
C GLN A 54 -4.93 -16.02 5.97
N GLY A 55 -4.97 -17.10 6.77
CA GLY A 55 -5.32 -18.44 6.30
C GLY A 55 -6.80 -18.56 5.91
N GLU A 56 -7.71 -17.97 6.70
CA GLU A 56 -9.14 -17.98 6.40
C GLU A 56 -9.45 -17.18 5.11
N VAL A 57 -8.84 -16.01 4.93
CA VAL A 57 -8.94 -15.26 3.67
C VAL A 57 -8.36 -16.06 2.50
N ALA A 58 -7.26 -16.77 2.72
CA ALA A 58 -6.66 -17.59 1.67
C ALA A 58 -7.60 -18.73 1.24
N ALA A 59 -8.22 -19.41 2.20
CA ALA A 59 -9.20 -20.46 1.93
C ALA A 59 -10.41 -19.93 1.16
N SER A 60 -10.93 -18.74 1.54
CA SER A 60 -12.12 -18.17 0.88
C SER A 60 -11.89 -17.73 -0.56
N VAL A 61 -10.64 -17.50 -0.97
CA VAL A 61 -10.28 -17.03 -2.32
C VAL A 61 -9.43 -18.02 -3.11
N GLY A 62 -9.32 -19.27 -2.66
CA GLY A 62 -8.57 -20.32 -3.36
C GLY A 62 -7.07 -20.03 -3.48
N SER A 63 -6.47 -19.46 -2.43
CA SER A 63 -5.07 -19.02 -2.39
C SER A 63 -4.31 -19.65 -1.23
N SER A 64 -3.01 -19.35 -1.10
CA SER A 64 -2.21 -19.74 0.06
C SER A 64 -2.09 -18.60 1.07
N GLN A 65 -1.96 -18.94 2.35
CA GLN A 65 -1.74 -17.95 3.41
C GLN A 65 -0.52 -17.06 3.12
N SER A 66 0.58 -17.65 2.62
CA SER A 66 1.78 -16.89 2.23
C SER A 66 1.49 -15.89 1.11
N ARG A 67 0.66 -16.24 0.12
CA ARG A 67 0.27 -15.31 -0.95
C ARG A 67 -0.58 -14.17 -0.41
N VAL A 68 -1.51 -14.44 0.52
CA VAL A 68 -2.27 -13.39 1.22
C VAL A 68 -1.36 -12.48 2.05
N ALA A 69 -0.38 -13.04 2.76
CA ALA A 69 0.61 -12.25 3.50
C ALA A 69 1.42 -11.33 2.57
N LYS A 70 1.87 -11.84 1.41
CA LYS A 70 2.53 -11.04 0.38
C LYS A 70 1.62 -9.94 -0.20
N MET A 71 0.33 -10.22 -0.38
CA MET A 71 -0.66 -9.24 -0.84
C MET A 71 -0.78 -8.08 0.15
N GLU A 72 -0.96 -8.37 1.43
CA GLU A 72 -1.09 -7.36 2.49
C GLU A 72 0.18 -6.51 2.68
N ALA A 73 1.34 -7.08 2.35
CA ALA A 73 2.64 -6.41 2.40
C ALA A 73 2.98 -5.63 1.11
N ALA A 74 2.09 -5.60 0.11
CA ALA A 74 2.36 -5.03 -1.21
C ALA A 74 3.63 -5.59 -1.88
N HIS A 75 3.95 -6.87 -1.64
CA HIS A 75 5.20 -7.50 -2.07
C HIS A 75 5.42 -7.36 -3.59
N ARG A 76 6.68 -7.34 -4.04
CA ARG A 76 7.04 -7.15 -5.47
C ARG A 76 6.38 -8.17 -6.40
N ASP A 77 6.23 -9.42 -5.95
CA ASP A 77 5.60 -10.52 -6.71
C ASP A 77 4.08 -10.37 -6.88
N VAL A 78 3.45 -9.42 -6.18
CA VAL A 78 2.00 -9.22 -6.21
C VAL A 78 1.63 -8.16 -7.23
N SER A 79 0.79 -8.50 -8.20
CA SER A 79 0.25 -7.55 -9.18
C SER A 79 -0.97 -6.80 -8.62
N ILE A 80 -1.26 -5.64 -9.21
CA ILE A 80 -2.52 -4.91 -8.92
C ILE A 80 -3.73 -5.73 -9.36
N ASP A 81 -3.66 -6.42 -10.51
CA ASP A 81 -4.74 -7.30 -10.98
C ASP A 81 -5.11 -8.36 -9.92
N LEU A 82 -4.09 -8.99 -9.32
CA LEU A 82 -4.30 -9.97 -8.26
C LEU A 82 -4.98 -9.35 -7.03
N LEU A 83 -4.53 -8.17 -6.57
CA LEU A 83 -5.17 -7.46 -5.46
C LEU A 83 -6.63 -7.13 -5.76
N VAL A 84 -6.91 -6.61 -6.95
CA VAL A 84 -8.26 -6.23 -7.37
C VAL A 84 -9.17 -7.44 -7.46
N ARG A 85 -8.75 -8.54 -8.10
CA ARG A 85 -9.53 -9.78 -8.18
C ARG A 85 -9.83 -10.36 -6.81
N THR A 86 -8.85 -10.41 -5.93
CA THR A 86 -9.04 -10.91 -4.57
C THR A 86 -10.01 -10.04 -3.77
N LEU A 87 -9.88 -8.71 -3.82
CA LEU A 87 -10.81 -7.80 -3.14
C LEU A 87 -12.25 -7.95 -3.68
N LEU A 88 -12.42 -8.09 -4.99
CA LEU A 88 -13.74 -8.36 -5.60
C LEU A 88 -14.30 -9.71 -5.14
N ALA A 89 -13.48 -10.76 -5.09
CA ALA A 89 -13.88 -12.08 -4.59
C ALA A 89 -14.28 -12.06 -3.10
N LEU A 90 -13.68 -11.16 -2.31
CA LEU A 90 -14.05 -10.90 -0.91
C LEU A 90 -15.31 -10.01 -0.76
N GLY A 91 -15.98 -9.67 -1.86
CA GLY A 91 -17.22 -8.89 -1.85
C GLY A 91 -17.01 -7.37 -1.80
N VAL A 92 -15.80 -6.87 -1.98
CA VAL A 92 -15.56 -5.42 -2.06
C VAL A 92 -16.20 -4.88 -3.35
N THR A 93 -17.05 -3.87 -3.22
CA THR A 93 -17.72 -3.26 -4.37
C THR A 93 -16.76 -2.41 -5.22
N ARG A 94 -17.11 -2.17 -6.49
CA ARG A 94 -16.38 -1.23 -7.36
C ARG A 94 -16.21 0.16 -6.74
N LYS A 95 -17.24 0.65 -6.03
CA LYS A 95 -17.19 1.92 -5.28
C LYS A 95 -16.20 1.83 -4.11
N GLY A 96 -16.16 0.69 -3.42
CA GLY A 96 -15.18 0.39 -2.38
C GLY A 96 -13.75 0.44 -2.93
N LEU A 97 -13.48 -0.22 -4.05
CA LEU A 97 -12.18 -0.17 -4.73
C LEU A 97 -11.79 1.26 -5.13
N ALA A 98 -12.70 2.02 -5.73
CA ALA A 98 -12.44 3.41 -6.09
C ALA A 98 -12.07 4.25 -4.87
N LYS A 99 -12.72 4.02 -3.72
CA LYS A 99 -12.38 4.68 -2.44
C LYS A 99 -11.01 4.26 -1.93
N MET A 100 -10.63 2.99 -2.05
CA MET A 100 -9.30 2.51 -1.67
C MET A 100 -8.22 3.14 -2.54
N ILE A 101 -8.46 3.25 -3.85
CA ILE A 101 -7.53 3.84 -4.82
C ILE A 101 -7.38 5.36 -4.61
N SER A 102 -8.49 6.06 -4.30
CA SER A 102 -8.47 7.51 -4.06
C SER A 102 -8.03 7.91 -2.66
N ALA A 103 -8.10 6.99 -1.70
CA ALA A 103 -7.64 7.24 -0.34
C ALA A 103 -6.13 7.42 -0.33
N ARG A 104 -5.69 8.65 -0.04
CA ARG A 104 -4.29 8.93 0.25
C ARG A 104 -3.91 8.09 1.46
N VAL A 105 -2.98 7.16 1.31
CA VAL A 105 -2.44 6.38 2.42
C VAL A 105 -1.85 7.39 3.42
N PRO A 106 -2.41 7.56 4.63
CA PRO A 106 -1.80 8.46 5.60
C PRO A 106 -0.41 7.89 5.88
N ARG A 107 0.63 8.67 5.56
CA ARG A 107 2.01 8.35 5.92
C ARG A 107 1.99 8.10 7.42
N SER A 108 2.34 6.89 7.85
CA SER A 108 2.62 6.69 9.27
C SER A 108 3.68 7.71 9.64
N ALA A 109 3.43 8.51 10.66
CA ALA A 109 4.48 9.31 11.27
C ALA A 109 5.53 8.30 11.76
N ALA A 110 6.65 8.27 11.04
CA ALA A 110 7.90 7.70 11.53
C ALA A 110 8.61 8.77 12.35
#